data_AF-A0A523T835-F1
#
_entry.id   AF-A0A523T835-F1
#
_cell.length_a   1.000
_cell.length_b   1.000
_cell.length_c   1.000
_cell.angle_alpha   90.00
_cell.angle_beta   90.00
_cell.angle_gamma   90.00
#
_symmetry.space_group_name_H-M   'P 1'
#
loop_
_entity.id
_entity.type
_entity.pdbx_description
1 polymer ?
#
loop_
_entity_poly.entity_id
_entity_poly.type
_entity_poly.pdbx_seq_one_letter_code
_entity_poly.pdbx_strand_id
1 'polypeptide(L)'
;MITENIQALVAYRLEQADESLDAARILLDRTLDRSAVNRAYYAMFYAVLALLATRKRETSKHGGAISLFDKEFVKPGTFTKDFSRWLHDAFDLRQRSDYVRDFKV
;
A
#
# COMPACT_ATOMS: atom_id res chain seq x y z
N MET A 1 20.23 -11.51 -10.11
CA MET A 1 19.13 -12.46 -10.44
C MET A 1 18.17 -12.51 -9.26
N ILE A 2 16.86 -12.42 -9.52
CA ILE A 2 15.81 -12.63 -8.51
C ILE A 2 15.81 -14.13 -8.17
N THR A 3 15.81 -14.48 -6.89
CA THR A 3 15.78 -15.89 -6.45
C THR A 3 14.35 -16.41 -6.41
N GLU A 4 14.16 -17.74 -6.44
CA GLU A 4 12.84 -18.38 -6.29
C GLU A 4 12.12 -17.90 -5.01
N ASN A 5 12.86 -17.75 -3.90
CA ASN A 5 12.31 -17.21 -2.65
C ASN A 5 11.76 -15.79 -2.81
N ILE A 6 12.44 -14.92 -3.58
CA ILE A 6 11.95 -13.56 -3.84
C ILE A 6 10.73 -13.61 -4.75
N GLN A 7 10.69 -14.49 -5.75
CA GLN A 7 9.51 -14.65 -6.60
C GLN A 7 8.29 -15.12 -5.81
N ALA A 8 8.47 -16.10 -4.93
CA ALA A 8 7.41 -16.58 -4.03
C ALA A 8 6.93 -15.46 -3.09
N LEU A 9 7.84 -14.68 -2.51
CA LEU A 9 7.48 -13.54 -1.67
C LEU A 9 6.72 -12.46 -2.46
N VAL A 10 7.16 -12.15 -3.68
CA VAL A 10 6.47 -11.19 -4.57
C VAL A 10 5.05 -11.68 -4.87
N ALA A 11 4.89 -12.94 -5.27
CA ALA A 11 3.59 -13.52 -5.57
C ALA A 11 2.65 -13.45 -4.36
N TYR A 12 3.13 -13.87 -3.18
CA TYR A 12 2.38 -13.79 -1.93
C TYR A 12 1.96 -12.36 -1.56
N ARG A 13 2.83 -11.37 -1.78
CA ARG A 13 2.50 -9.96 -1.53
C ARG A 13 1.47 -9.42 -2.51
N LEU A 14 1.50 -9.86 -3.77
CA LEU A 14 0.49 -9.47 -4.74
C LEU A 14 -0.87 -10.12 -4.42
N GLU A 15 -0.90 -11.38 -3.99
CA GLU A 15 -2.12 -12.03 -3.49
C GLU A 15 -2.74 -11.24 -2.33
N GLN A 16 -1.94 -10.85 -1.34
CA GLN A 16 -2.39 -9.99 -0.24
C GLN A 16 -2.91 -8.62 -0.72
N ALA A 17 -2.33 -8.08 -1.78
CA ALA A 17 -2.76 -6.81 -2.37
C ALA A 17 -4.13 -6.95 -3.04
N ASP A 18 -4.32 -8.01 -3.82
CA ASP A 18 -5.56 -8.31 -4.52
C ASP A 18 -6.71 -8.60 -3.53
N GLU A 19 -6.46 -9.44 -2.52
CA GLU A 19 -7.43 -9.72 -1.44
C GLU A 19 -7.86 -8.43 -0.71
N SER A 20 -6.89 -7.55 -0.44
CA SER A 20 -7.16 -6.27 0.23
C SER A 20 -7.95 -5.32 -0.67
N LEU A 21 -7.69 -5.31 -1.97
CA LEU A 21 -8.42 -4.48 -2.92
C LEU A 21 -9.87 -4.95 -3.07
N ASP A 22 -10.10 -6.26 -3.14
CA ASP A 22 -11.44 -6.82 -3.21
C ASP A 22 -12.23 -6.57 -1.92
N ALA A 23 -11.57 -6.72 -0.76
CA ALA A 23 -12.18 -6.32 0.51
C ALA A 23 -12.54 -4.83 0.53
N ALA A 24 -11.67 -3.95 0.00
CA ALA A 24 -11.93 -2.52 -0.07
C ALA A 24 -13.18 -2.20 -0.91
N ARG A 25 -13.34 -2.87 -2.06
CA ARG A 25 -14.52 -2.73 -2.93
C ARG A 25 -15.80 -3.16 -2.22
N ILE A 26 -15.79 -4.35 -1.60
CA ILE A 26 -16.95 -4.87 -0.85
C ILE A 26 -17.34 -3.91 0.27
N LEU A 27 -16.37 -3.37 1.01
CA LEU A 27 -16.64 -2.44 2.12
C LEU A 27 -17.21 -1.12 1.61
N LEU A 28 -16.70 -0.61 0.49
CA LEU A 28 -17.20 0.60 -0.15
C LEU A 28 -18.66 0.43 -0.60
N ASP A 29 -18.99 -0.70 -1.24
CA ASP A 29 -20.36 -1.04 -1.66
C ASP A 29 -21.34 -1.14 -0.47
N ARG A 30 -20.81 -1.41 0.72
CA ARG A 30 -21.57 -1.47 1.98
C ARG A 30 -21.55 -0.14 2.75
N THR A 31 -21.05 0.95 2.16
CA THR A 31 -20.93 2.27 2.80
C THR A 31 -20.08 2.27 4.08
N LEU A 32 -19.14 1.32 4.17
CA LEU A 32 -18.20 1.20 5.28
C LEU A 32 -16.88 1.92 4.96
N ASP A 33 -16.97 3.23 4.69
CA ASP A 33 -15.92 4.04 4.08
C ASP A 33 -14.59 3.99 4.83
N ARG A 34 -14.63 4.10 6.17
CA ARG A 34 -13.43 4.00 7.02
C ARG A 34 -12.68 2.69 6.79
N SER A 35 -13.42 1.58 6.77
CA SER A 35 -12.84 0.25 6.57
C SER A 35 -12.39 0.07 5.13
N ALA A 36 -13.13 0.62 4.16
CA ALA A 36 -12.75 0.60 2.74
C ALA A 36 -11.43 1.32 2.50
N VAL A 37 -11.27 2.54 3.04
CA VAL A 37 -10.01 3.31 2.99
C VAL A 37 -8.85 2.52 3.57
N ASN A 38 -9.05 1.89 4.73
CA ASN A 38 -8.02 1.07 5.35
C ASN A 38 -7.56 -0.06 4.43
N ARG A 39 -8.52 -0.81 3.87
CA ARG A 39 -8.21 -1.92 2.95
C ARG A 39 -7.57 -1.45 1.64
N ALA A 40 -8.01 -0.33 1.08
CA ALA A 40 -7.42 0.26 -0.11
C ALA A 40 -5.94 0.63 0.11
N TYR A 41 -5.62 1.25 1.26
CA TYR A 41 -4.22 1.53 1.59
C TYR A 41 -3.40 0.25 1.74
N TYR A 42 -3.92 -0.79 2.41
CA TYR A 42 -3.19 -2.05 2.58
C TYR A 42 -2.92 -2.74 1.23
N ALA A 43 -3.86 -2.67 0.27
CA ALA A 43 -3.62 -3.14 -1.09
C ALA A 43 -2.37 -2.48 -1.71
N MET A 44 -2.30 -1.15 -1.64
CA MET A 44 -1.14 -0.39 -2.14
C MET A 44 0.15 -0.73 -1.38
N PHE A 45 0.06 -0.85 -0.05
CA PHE A 45 1.20 -1.18 0.80
C PHE A 45 1.79 -2.54 0.45
N TYR A 46 0.96 -3.58 0.25
CA TYR A 46 1.44 -4.90 -0.15
C TYR A 46 2.04 -4.90 -1.55
N ALA A 47 1.46 -4.18 -2.51
CA ALA A 47 2.05 -4.00 -3.83
C ALA A 47 3.44 -3.33 -3.75
N VAL A 48 3.60 -2.32 -2.89
CA VAL A 48 4.91 -1.69 -2.64
C VAL A 48 5.90 -2.67 -2.01
N LEU A 49 5.48 -3.50 -1.05
CA LEU A 49 6.36 -4.53 -0.48
C LEU A 49 6.80 -5.54 -1.55
N ALA A 50 5.91 -5.91 -2.47
CA ALA A 50 6.26 -6.77 -3.60
C ALA A 50 7.34 -6.11 -4.48
N LEU A 51 7.16 -4.83 -4.84
CA LEU A 51 8.17 -4.08 -5.60
C LEU A 51 9.52 -4.02 -4.87
N LEU A 52 9.52 -3.69 -3.56
CA LEU A 52 10.74 -3.60 -2.76
C LEU A 52 11.49 -4.93 -2.68
N ALA A 53 10.76 -6.06 -2.59
CA ALA A 53 11.35 -7.39 -2.61
C ALA A 53 12.16 -7.64 -3.91
N THR A 54 11.68 -7.17 -5.07
CA THR A 54 12.43 -7.29 -6.34
C THR A 54 13.79 -6.56 -6.31
N ARG A 55 13.94 -5.55 -5.45
CA ARG A 55 15.16 -4.78 -5.22
C ARG A 55 15.92 -5.24 -3.96
N LYS A 56 15.55 -6.37 -3.36
CA LYS A 56 16.11 -6.88 -2.10
C LYS A 56 16.08 -5.82 -0.98
N ARG A 57 15.02 -5.02 -0.96
CA ARG A 57 14.74 -4.05 0.11
C ARG A 57 13.61 -4.61 0.96
N GLU A 58 13.76 -4.47 2.27
CA GLU A 58 12.78 -4.95 3.23
C GLU A 58 12.45 -3.86 4.23
N THR A 59 11.16 -3.78 4.58
CA THR A 59 10.65 -2.93 5.64
C THR A 59 9.27 -3.45 6.04
N SER A 60 8.98 -3.39 7.33
CA SER A 60 7.62 -3.60 7.86
C SER A 60 6.93 -2.29 8.23
N LYS A 61 7.66 -1.16 8.19
CA LYS A 61 7.15 0.15 8.57
C LYS A 61 6.53 0.85 7.36
N HIS A 62 5.30 1.34 7.53
CA HIS A 62 4.55 2.09 6.51
C HIS A 62 5.35 3.26 5.90
N GLY A 63 5.76 4.24 6.71
CA GLY A 63 6.54 5.38 6.21
C GLY A 63 7.88 4.98 5.57
N GLY A 64 8.48 3.87 6.03
CA GLY A 64 9.69 3.31 5.43
C GLY A 64 9.42 2.73 4.04
N ALA A 65 8.30 2.03 3.83
CA ALA A 65 7.91 1.49 2.53
C ALA A 65 7.64 2.61 1.51
N ILE A 66 6.91 3.65 1.92
CA ILE A 66 6.62 4.81 1.08
C ILE A 66 7.92 5.53 0.69
N SER A 67 8.80 5.80 1.65
CA SER A 67 10.09 6.47 1.40
C SER A 67 10.98 5.68 0.45
N LEU A 68 11.01 4.34 0.60
CA LEU A 68 11.77 3.46 -0.29
C LEU A 68 11.13 3.38 -1.68
N PHE A 69 9.80 3.35 -1.79
CA PHE A 69 9.10 3.39 -3.07
C PHE A 69 9.46 4.66 -3.85
N ASP A 70 9.37 5.81 -3.19
CA ASP A 70 9.73 7.10 -3.79
C ASP A 70 11.18 7.10 -4.27
N LYS A 71 12.10 6.58 -3.44
CA LYS A 71 13.53 6.56 -3.74
C LYS A 71 13.89 5.61 -4.88
N GLU A 72 13.37 4.39 -4.87
CA GLU A 72 13.84 3.28 -5.71
C GLU A 72 13.08 3.18 -7.05
N PHE A 73 11.88 3.79 -7.14
CA PHE A 73 10.97 3.63 -8.27
C PHE A 73 10.46 4.95 -8.85
N VAL A 74 10.08 5.92 -8.02
CA VAL A 74 9.53 7.19 -8.52
C VAL A 74 10.63 8.16 -8.93
N LYS A 75 11.64 8.40 -8.09
CA LYS A 75 12.77 9.29 -8.41
C LYS A 75 13.55 8.87 -9.65
N PRO A 76 13.80 7.56 -9.90
CA PRO A 76 14.43 7.09 -11.13
C PRO A 76 13.51 7.12 -12.37
N GLY A 77 12.24 7.49 -12.22
CA GLY A 77 11.28 7.58 -13.33
C GLY A 77 10.64 6.25 -13.75
N THR A 78 10.71 5.20 -12.92
CA THR A 78 10.02 3.93 -13.20
C THR A 78 8.50 4.07 -13.08
N PHE A 79 8.05 4.90 -12.13
CA PHE A 79 6.67 5.31 -11.96
C PHE A 79 6.57 6.83 -12.00
N THR A 80 5.42 7.34 -12.46
CA THR A 80 5.13 8.78 -12.43
C THR A 80 4.95 9.25 -10.98
N LYS A 81 5.07 10.56 -10.76
CA LYS A 81 4.85 11.18 -9.44
C LYS A 81 3.45 10.95 -8.87
N ASP A 82 2.47 10.65 -9.73
CA ASP A 82 1.10 10.37 -9.30
C ASP A 82 1.00 9.14 -8.41
N PHE A 83 1.77 8.09 -8.68
CA PHE A 83 1.78 6.89 -7.83
C PHE A 83 2.31 7.18 -6.43
N SER A 84 3.33 8.04 -6.31
CA SER A 84 3.80 8.54 -5.01
C SER A 84 2.68 9.29 -4.29
N ARG A 85 2.10 10.29 -4.97
CA ARG A 85 1.02 11.11 -4.42
C ARG A 85 -0.15 10.26 -3.92
N TRP A 86 -0.68 9.34 -4.73
CA TRP A 86 -1.79 8.48 -4.35
C TRP A 86 -1.46 7.60 -3.13
N LEU A 87 -0.22 7.10 -3.04
CA LEU A 87 0.21 6.28 -1.92
C LEU A 87 0.28 7.09 -0.62
N HIS A 88 0.83 8.30 -0.67
CA HIS A 88 0.85 9.23 0.47
C HIS A 88 -0.57 9.64 0.87
N ASP A 89 -1.42 10.01 -0.10
CA ASP A 89 -2.81 10.41 0.15
C ASP A 89 -3.61 9.26 0.81
N ALA A 90 -3.46 8.03 0.32
CA ALA A 90 -4.12 6.86 0.90
C ALA A 90 -3.62 6.56 2.33
N PHE A 91 -2.32 6.74 2.58
CA PHE A 91 -1.75 6.57 3.92
C PHE A 91 -2.32 7.61 4.91
N ASP A 92 -2.33 8.87 4.51
CA ASP A 92 -2.87 9.98 5.29
C ASP A 92 -4.37 9.80 5.54
N LEU A 93 -5.14 9.44 4.52
CA LEU A 93 -6.57 9.21 4.62
C LEU A 93 -6.88 8.06 5.58
N ARG A 94 -6.10 6.96 5.52
CA ARG A 94 -6.20 5.88 6.50
C ARG A 94 -5.89 6.39 7.91
N GLN A 95 -4.79 7.11 8.12
CA GLN A 95 -4.43 7.61 9.44
C GLN A 95 -5.54 8.48 10.04
N ARG A 96 -6.13 9.36 9.23
CA ARG A 96 -7.27 10.17 9.65
C ARG A 96 -8.47 9.29 10.00
N SER A 97 -8.85 8.39 9.10
CA SER A 97 -10.02 7.52 9.30
C SER A 97 -9.89 6.59 10.50
N ASP A 98 -8.68 6.10 10.79
CA ASP A 98 -8.45 5.13 11.86
C ASP A 98 -8.26 5.75 13.25
N TYR A 99 -7.67 6.95 13.31
CA TYR A 99 -7.22 7.54 14.57
C TYR A 99 -7.86 8.88 14.91
N VAL A 100 -8.42 9.61 13.94
CA VAL A 100 -9.19 10.83 14.22
C VAL A 100 -10.60 10.41 14.59
N ARG A 101 -10.96 10.59 15.85
CA ARG A 101 -12.34 10.46 16.30
C ARG A 101 -13.04 11.79 16.05
N ASP A 102 -13.94 11.85 15.08
CA ASP A 102 -14.94 12.92 15.00
C ASP A 102 -15.99 12.70 16.10
N PHE A 103 -15.63 12.99 17.36
CA PHE A 103 -16.62 13.26 18.39
C PHE A 103 -17.06 14.72 18.22
N LYS A 104 -18.11 14.95 17.43
CA LYS A 104 -18.93 16.15 17.61
C LYS A 104 -19.83 15.88 18.82
N VAL A 105 -19.49 16.50 19.94
CA VAL A 105 -20.44 16.73 21.05
C VAL A 105 -21.33 17.90 20.68
#